data_AF-A0A524NSP4-F1
#
_entry.id   AF-A0A524NSP4-F1
#
_cell.length_a   1.000
_cell.length_b   1.000
_cell.length_c   1.000
_cell.angle_alpha   90.00
_cell.angle_beta   90.00
_cell.angle_gamma   90.00
#
_symmetry.space_group_name_H-M   'P 1'
#
loop_
_entity.id
_entity.type
_entity.pdbx_description
1 polymer ?
#
loop_
_entity_poly.entity_id
_entity_poly.type
_entity_poly.pdbx_seq_one_letter_code
_entity_poly.pdbx_strand_id
1 'polypeptide(L)'
;NDGMTRLFDLTDPHHPKLVLEERIGPQVNMVSQSWDGKRVYFTSSLLANWDKTESDDGPVQFFKAYDWDGKTLVPRLTIDFLAEGLGAPHQMRFGARSLYAATEPVVEDAEDARVAVGH
;
A
#
# COMPACT_ATOMS: atom_id res chain seq x y z
N ASN A 1 -6.01 17.16 0.76
CA ASN A 1 -4.77 16.79 1.47
C ASN A 1 -3.55 17.07 0.57
N ASP A 2 -2.33 16.88 1.08
CA ASP A 2 -1.05 17.13 0.40
C ASP A 2 -0.63 16.00 -0.57
N GLY A 3 -1.31 14.86 -0.52
CA GLY A 3 -1.01 13.70 -1.36
C GLY A 3 0.24 12.92 -0.93
N MET A 4 0.76 13.21 0.27
CA MET A 4 1.97 12.58 0.81
C MET A 4 1.63 11.33 1.61
N THR A 5 2.51 10.34 1.53
CA THR A 5 2.58 9.21 2.45
C THR A 5 3.84 9.31 3.28
N ARG A 6 3.71 8.95 4.57
CA ARG A 6 4.81 8.95 5.53
C ARG A 6 4.85 7.61 6.25
N LEU A 7 6.01 6.95 6.23
CA LEU A 7 6.27 5.75 7.01
C LEU A 7 7.09 6.12 8.24
N PHE A 8 6.67 5.64 9.39
CA PHE A 8 7.39 5.81 10.64
C PHE A 8 7.84 4.44 11.16
N ASP A 9 9.08 4.36 11.60
CA ASP A 9 9.54 3.28 12.48
C ASP A 9 8.96 3.54 13.88
N LEU A 10 8.21 2.54 14.38
CA LEU A 10 7.52 2.54 15.66
C LEU A 10 8.11 1.53 16.66
N THR A 11 9.35 1.09 16.45
CA THR A 11 10.06 0.20 17.40
C THR A 11 10.07 0.78 18.81
N ASP A 12 10.20 2.11 18.93
CA ASP A 12 9.81 2.86 20.13
C ASP A 12 8.55 3.69 19.81
N PRO A 13 7.36 3.28 20.30
CA PRO A 13 6.11 3.94 19.96
C PRO A 13 5.97 5.34 20.57
N HIS A 14 6.76 5.70 21.58
CA HIS A 14 6.77 7.04 22.16
C HIS A 14 7.71 8.00 21.43
N HIS A 15 8.59 7.47 20.58
CA HIS A 15 9.55 8.25 19.78
C HIS A 15 9.57 7.78 18.32
N PRO A 16 8.46 7.97 17.58
CA PRO A 16 8.35 7.55 16.18
C PRO A 16 9.38 8.24 15.30
N LYS A 17 10.01 7.50 14.39
CA LYS A 17 11.05 8.02 13.48
C LYS A 17 10.57 7.98 12.04
N LEU A 18 10.53 9.12 11.36
CA LEU A 18 10.20 9.18 9.93
C LEU A 18 11.28 8.46 9.11
N VAL A 19 10.91 7.44 8.34
CA VAL A 19 11.83 6.65 7.50
C VAL A 19 11.58 6.81 6.01
N LEU A 20 10.36 7.19 5.62
CA LEU A 20 9.99 7.49 4.23
C LEU A 20 9.01 8.65 4.22
N GLU A 21 9.21 9.57 3.29
CA GLU A 21 8.21 10.56 2.88
C GLU A 21 8.16 10.58 1.35
N GLU A 22 6.99 10.30 0.78
CA GLU A 22 6.82 10.17 -0.67
C GLU A 22 5.47 10.71 -1.13
N ARG A 23 5.47 11.41 -2.27
CA ARG A 23 4.24 11.93 -2.88
C ARG A 23 3.59 10.85 -3.75
N ILE A 24 2.42 10.38 -3.36
CA ILE A 24 1.69 9.32 -4.08
C ILE A 24 0.84 9.90 -5.21
N GLY A 25 0.28 11.09 -5.03
CA GLY A 25 -0.55 11.72 -6.05
C GLY A 25 -1.04 13.11 -5.64
N PRO A 26 -1.98 13.70 -6.37
CA PRO A 26 -2.56 14.99 -6.00
C PRO A 26 -3.40 14.91 -4.72
N GLN A 27 -3.96 13.74 -4.44
CA GLN A 27 -4.59 13.43 -3.16
C GLN A 27 -4.39 11.94 -2.83
N VAL A 28 -4.38 11.60 -1.55
CA VAL A 28 -4.35 10.19 -1.08
C VAL A 28 -5.24 10.03 0.14
N ASN A 29 -5.96 8.92 0.26
CA ASN A 29 -6.81 8.66 1.42
C ASN A 29 -6.48 7.33 2.10
N MET A 30 -6.91 6.19 1.54
CA MET A 30 -6.69 4.90 2.19
C MET A 30 -5.34 4.31 1.79
N VAL A 31 -4.71 3.65 2.75
CA VAL A 31 -3.56 2.77 2.55
C VAL A 31 -3.92 1.35 3.00
N SER A 32 -3.40 0.35 2.31
CA SER A 32 -3.46 -1.05 2.71
C SER A 32 -2.13 -1.72 2.43
N GLN A 33 -1.76 -2.71 3.22
CA GLN A 33 -0.51 -3.46 3.06
C GLN A 33 -0.83 -4.95 2.86
N SER A 34 -0.01 -5.63 2.06
CA SER A 34 -0.04 -7.09 2.00
C SER A 34 0.46 -7.70 3.32
N TRP A 35 0.03 -8.93 3.61
CA TRP A 35 0.33 -9.59 4.87
C TRP A 35 1.83 -9.86 5.09
N ASP A 36 2.57 -10.10 4.01
CA ASP A 36 4.02 -10.26 3.99
C ASP A 36 4.79 -8.93 4.11
N GLY A 37 4.10 -7.79 4.16
CA GLY A 37 4.69 -6.46 4.23
C GLY A 37 5.34 -5.96 2.93
N LYS A 38 5.32 -6.76 1.85
CA LYS A 38 6.08 -6.48 0.61
C LYS A 38 5.34 -5.60 -0.39
N ARG A 39 4.05 -5.31 -0.19
CA ARG A 39 3.24 -4.48 -1.10
C ARG A 39 2.40 -3.49 -0.34
N VAL A 40 2.33 -2.28 -0.88
CA VAL A 40 1.52 -1.18 -0.34
C VAL A 40 0.59 -0.67 -1.43
N TYR A 41 -0.66 -0.41 -1.06
CA TYR A 41 -1.73 -0.04 -1.95
C TYR A 41 -2.37 1.25 -1.49
N PHE A 42 -2.62 2.17 -2.41
CA PHE A 42 -3.21 3.47 -2.14
C PHE A 42 -4.44 3.71 -2.99
N THR A 43 -5.42 4.36 -2.38
CA THR A 43 -6.59 4.91 -3.07
C THR A 43 -6.80 6.36 -2.67
N SER A 44 -7.46 7.11 -3.54
CA SER A 44 -7.53 8.57 -3.48
C SER A 44 -8.79 9.11 -2.82
N SER A 45 -9.94 8.46 -3.00
CA SER A 45 -11.23 9.03 -2.59
C SER A 45 -11.39 9.02 -1.08
N LEU A 46 -11.79 10.16 -0.51
CA LEU A 46 -12.18 10.31 0.89
C LEU A 46 -13.70 10.33 1.03
N LEU A 47 -14.34 11.31 0.40
CA LEU A 47 -15.78 11.54 0.44
C LEU A 47 -16.13 12.44 -0.74
N ALA A 48 -17.18 12.11 -1.49
CA ALA A 48 -17.49 12.72 -2.79
C ALA A 48 -17.31 14.26 -2.84
N ASN A 49 -17.90 15.00 -1.90
CA ASN A 49 -17.84 16.47 -1.90
C ASN A 49 -16.50 17.07 -1.43
N TRP A 50 -15.60 16.24 -0.93
CA TRP A 50 -14.31 16.66 -0.36
C TRP A 50 -13.13 16.21 -1.23
N ASP A 51 -13.39 15.37 -2.23
CA ASP A 51 -12.40 14.93 -3.18
C ASP A 51 -12.03 16.06 -4.14
N LYS A 52 -10.75 16.10 -4.53
CA LYS A 52 -10.30 16.93 -5.65
C LYS A 52 -10.96 16.45 -6.93
N THR A 53 -11.43 17.41 -7.73
CA THR A 53 -12.03 17.16 -9.06
C THR A 53 -11.06 17.39 -10.20
N GLU A 54 -9.95 18.09 -9.94
CA GLU A 54 -8.93 18.46 -10.92
C GLU A 54 -7.52 18.41 -10.31
N SER A 55 -6.53 18.24 -11.18
CA SER A 55 -5.11 18.14 -10.83
C SER A 55 -4.24 18.29 -12.07
N ASP A 56 -3.15 19.05 -11.96
CA ASP A 56 -2.10 19.13 -12.99
C ASP A 56 -1.07 17.98 -12.85
N ASP A 57 -1.06 17.27 -11.73
CA ASP A 57 -0.05 16.27 -11.35
C ASP A 57 -0.56 14.81 -11.48
N GLY A 58 -1.42 14.55 -12.46
CA GLY A 58 -1.97 13.22 -12.75
C GLY A 58 -3.38 12.98 -12.19
N PRO A 59 -3.87 11.71 -12.19
CA PRO A 59 -5.27 11.39 -11.92
C PRO A 59 -5.68 11.73 -10.50
N VAL A 60 -6.91 12.25 -10.34
CA VAL A 60 -7.49 12.55 -9.02
C VAL A 60 -8.17 11.35 -8.37
N GLN A 61 -8.66 10.41 -9.18
CA GLN A 61 -9.20 9.13 -8.70
C GLN A 61 -8.31 7.99 -9.19
N PHE A 62 -7.60 7.34 -8.27
CA PHE A 62 -6.64 6.31 -8.63
C PHE A 62 -6.59 5.15 -7.63
N PHE A 63 -6.15 4.02 -8.14
CA PHE A 63 -5.52 2.96 -7.36
C PHE A 63 -4.05 2.87 -7.75
N LYS A 64 -3.15 2.89 -6.76
CA LYS A 64 -1.71 2.68 -6.99
C LYS A 64 -1.20 1.55 -6.12
N ALA A 65 -0.42 0.66 -6.70
CA ALA A 65 0.25 -0.41 -6.01
C ALA A 65 1.77 -0.25 -6.15
N TYR A 66 2.46 -0.52 -5.05
CA TYR A 66 3.90 -0.45 -4.95
C TYR A 66 4.43 -1.74 -4.32
N ASP A 67 5.61 -2.17 -4.76
CA ASP A 67 6.42 -3.10 -4.00
C ASP A 67 7.24 -2.32 -2.96
N TRP A 68 7.39 -2.87 -1.76
CA TRP A 68 8.22 -2.32 -0.70
C TRP A 68 9.50 -3.15 -0.58
N ASP A 69 10.63 -2.52 -0.86
CA ASP A 69 11.96 -3.16 -0.81
C ASP A 69 12.67 -3.00 0.53
N GLY A 70 12.02 -2.38 1.52
CA GLY A 70 12.61 -2.01 2.81
C GLY A 70 13.15 -0.58 2.87
N LYS A 71 13.16 0.15 1.76
CA LYS A 71 13.71 1.51 1.66
C LYS A 71 12.83 2.46 0.84
N THR A 72 12.27 1.99 -0.28
CA THR A 72 11.50 2.78 -1.24
C THR A 72 10.23 2.06 -1.69
N LEU A 73 9.23 2.85 -2.10
CA LEU A 73 8.05 2.32 -2.77
C LEU A 73 8.35 2.21 -4.27
N VAL A 74 8.56 0.98 -4.74
CA VAL A 74 8.81 0.71 -6.16
C VAL A 74 7.47 0.64 -6.90
N PRO A 75 7.19 1.52 -7.87
CA PRO A 75 5.91 1.52 -8.57
C PRO A 75 5.65 0.20 -9.29
N ARG A 76 4.46 -0.37 -9.11
CA ARG A 76 4.06 -1.64 -9.73
C ARG A 76 2.90 -1.48 -10.69
N LEU A 77 1.89 -0.72 -10.28
CA LEU A 77 0.67 -0.50 -11.05
C LEU A 77 0.04 0.82 -10.67
N THR A 78 -0.53 1.51 -11.66
CA THR A 78 -1.44 2.64 -11.47
C THR A 78 -2.66 2.41 -12.34
N ILE A 79 -3.85 2.65 -11.78
CA ILE A 79 -5.12 2.64 -12.50
C ILE A 79 -5.76 4.01 -12.29
N ASP A 80 -6.11 4.68 -13.39
CA ASP A 80 -6.93 5.89 -13.38
C ASP A 80 -8.41 5.48 -13.42
N PHE A 81 -9.10 5.66 -12.29
CA PHE A 81 -10.47 5.20 -12.17
C PHE A 81 -11.46 6.04 -12.98
N LEU A 82 -11.16 7.30 -13.26
CA LEU A 82 -12.03 8.14 -14.10
C LEU A 82 -11.88 7.76 -15.56
N ALA A 83 -10.65 7.56 -16.03
CA ALA A 83 -10.38 7.11 -17.40
C ALA A 83 -11.03 5.74 -17.69
N GLU A 84 -11.00 4.83 -16.71
CA GLU A 84 -11.59 3.49 -16.83
C GLU A 84 -13.09 3.43 -16.50
N GLY A 85 -13.71 4.55 -16.10
CA GLY A 85 -15.15 4.58 -15.73
C GLY A 85 -15.50 3.76 -14.47
N LEU A 86 -14.53 3.56 -13.57
CA LEU A 86 -14.64 2.72 -12.37
C LEU A 86 -15.16 3.47 -11.13
N GLY A 87 -15.38 4.79 -11.23
CA GLY A 87 -15.89 5.62 -10.15
C GLY A 87 -14.79 6.13 -9.20
N ALA A 88 -15.05 6.11 -7.89
CA ALA A 88 -14.15 6.67 -6.87
C ALA A 88 -13.64 5.56 -5.93
N PRO A 89 -12.34 5.19 -5.99
CA PRO A 89 -11.79 4.12 -5.17
C PRO A 89 -11.61 4.56 -3.71
N HIS A 90 -12.11 3.74 -2.78
CA HIS A 90 -12.04 4.00 -1.34
C HIS A 90 -11.32 2.87 -0.58
N GLN A 91 -12.03 1.98 0.12
CA GLN A 91 -11.38 0.90 0.87
C GLN A 91 -11.04 -0.30 -0.05
N MET A 92 -9.81 -0.81 0.07
CA MET A 92 -9.38 -2.07 -0.55
C MET A 92 -9.26 -3.18 0.49
N ARG A 93 -9.74 -4.39 0.16
CA ARG A 93 -9.75 -5.54 1.09
C ARG A 93 -9.05 -6.73 0.47
N PHE A 94 -7.74 -6.87 0.73
CA PHE A 94 -6.91 -7.95 0.19
C PHE A 94 -6.85 -9.21 1.07
N GLY A 95 -7.56 -9.22 2.22
CA GLY A 95 -7.62 -10.34 3.15
C GLY A 95 -8.82 -11.29 2.95
N ALA A 96 -9.56 -11.17 1.85
CA ALA A 96 -10.69 -12.05 1.60
C ALA A 96 -10.20 -13.47 1.28
N ARG A 97 -10.72 -14.49 2.00
CA ARG A 97 -10.46 -15.91 1.71
C ARG A 97 -10.66 -16.26 0.24
N SER A 98 -11.60 -15.59 -0.44
CA SER A 98 -11.85 -15.76 -1.88
C SER A 98 -10.64 -15.48 -2.78
N LEU A 99 -9.68 -14.65 -2.34
CA LEU A 99 -8.45 -14.37 -3.10
C LEU A 99 -7.40 -15.48 -2.96
N TYR A 100 -7.44 -16.25 -1.87
CA TYR A 100 -6.47 -17.31 -1.57
C TYR A 100 -7.07 -18.73 -1.60
N ALA A 101 -8.40 -18.86 -1.75
CA ALA A 101 -9.09 -20.14 -1.72
C ALA A 101 -8.68 -21.10 -2.85
N ALA A 102 -8.01 -20.60 -3.89
CA ALA A 102 -7.53 -21.39 -5.02
C ALA A 102 -6.08 -21.88 -4.87
N THR A 103 -5.36 -21.47 -3.83
CA THR A 103 -3.97 -21.86 -3.61
C THR A 103 -3.80 -22.34 -2.19
N GLU A 104 -3.60 -23.65 -2.01
CA GLU A 104 -3.09 -24.16 -0.74
C GLU A 104 -1.73 -23.51 -0.46
N PRO A 105 -1.46 -23.07 0.78
CA PRO A 105 -0.17 -22.49 1.11
C PRO A 105 0.92 -23.55 0.89
N VAL A 106 1.93 -23.21 0.09
CA VAL A 106 3.16 -24.00 0.03
C VAL A 106 3.82 -23.87 1.40
N VAL A 107 3.85 -24.97 2.14
CA VAL A 107 4.60 -25.06 3.39
C VAL A 107 6.05 -25.24 3.00
N GLU A 108 6.87 -24.20 3.17
CA GLU A 108 8.33 -24.33 3.07
C GLU A 108 8.80 -24.92 4.41
N ASP A 109 9.38 -26.12 4.35
CA ASP A 109 9.74 -26.90 5.54
C ASP A 109 10.70 -26.12 6.45
N ALA A 110 10.33 -26.01 7.72
CA ALA A 110 11.08 -25.32 8.77
C ALA A 110 12.31 -26.10 9.26
N GLU A 111 13.08 -26.72 8.36
CA GLU A 111 14.33 -27.42 8.71
C GLU A 111 15.57 -26.51 8.67
N ASP A 112 15.57 -25.42 7.90
CA ASP A 112 16.77 -24.57 7.74
C ASP A 112 17.01 -23.52 8.86
N ALA A 113 16.09 -23.40 9.82
CA ALA A 113 16.20 -22.38 10.88
C ALA A 113 16.92 -22.86 12.17
N ARG A 114 17.43 -24.11 12.23
CA ARG A 114 17.98 -24.70 13.47
C ARG A 114 19.50 -24.87 13.57
N VAL A 115 20.29 -24.38 12.61
CA VAL A 115 21.76 -24.60 12.62
C VAL A 115 22.59 -23.35 12.98
N ALA A 116 21.99 -22.27 13.46
CA ALA A 116 22.72 -21.02 13.75
C ALA A 116 22.51 -20.46 15.16
N VAL A 117 22.50 -21.28 16.22
CA VAL A 117 22.83 -20.83 17.58
C VAL A 117 23.52 -21.96 18.33
N GLY A 118 24.85 -21.95 18.35
CA GLY A 118 25.64 -22.86 19.16
C GLY A 118 27.12 -22.81 18.79
N HIS A 119 27.84 -21.86 19.39
CA HIS A 119 29.16 -22.02 20.02
C HIS A 119 29.58 -20.69 20.66
#